data_AF-A0A6M3LGD2-F1
#
_entry.id   AF-A0A6M3LGD2-F1
#
_cell.length_a   1.000
_cell.length_b   1.000
_cell.length_c   1.000
_cell.angle_alpha   90.00
_cell.angle_beta   90.00
_cell.angle_gamma   90.00
#
_symmetry.space_group_name_H-M   'P 1'
#
loop_
_entity.id
_entity.type
_entity.pdbx_description
1 polymer ?
#
loop_
_entity_poly.entity_id
_entity_poly.type
_entity_poly.pdbx_seq_one_letter_code
_entity_poly.pdbx_strand_id
1 'polypeptide(L)' 'MLMEPKCFNRQCSNFLGVIEVVNERDQKVICKAFLGGIPLSIAYGDDLHLKPIIGQDNNIVYEKEK' A
#
# COMPACT_ATOMS: atom_id res chain seq x y z
N MET A 1 0.94 -17.35 2.88
CA MET A 1 2.06 -16.63 2.22
C MET A 1 1.45 -15.44 1.50
N LEU A 2 1.70 -14.22 1.98
CA LEU A 2 1.22 -13.02 1.29
C LEU A 2 1.90 -12.94 -0.06
N MET A 3 1.11 -12.69 -1.10
CA MET A 3 1.65 -12.27 -2.37
C MET A 3 2.43 -10.97 -2.16
N GLU A 4 3.51 -10.81 -2.90
CA GLU A 4 4.32 -9.59 -2.83
C GLU A 4 3.52 -8.41 -3.37
N PRO A 5 3.34 -7.32 -2.59
CA PRO A 5 2.53 -6.19 -3.03
C PRO A 5 3.23 -5.42 -4.15
N LYS A 6 2.46 -5.01 -5.15
CA LYS A 6 2.96 -4.25 -6.30
C LYS A 6 3.60 -2.93 -5.90
N CYS A 7 3.21 -2.31 -4.77
CA CYS A 7 3.89 -1.11 -4.26
C CYS A 7 5.37 -1.36 -3.96
N PHE A 8 5.71 -2.56 -3.45
CA PHE A 8 7.09 -2.98 -3.22
C PHE A 8 7.81 -3.23 -4.56
N ASN A 9 7.19 -3.98 -5.47
CA ASN A 9 7.76 -4.27 -6.80
C ASN A 9 7.99 -3.01 -7.64
N ARG A 10 7.12 -2.01 -7.48
CA ARG A 10 7.22 -0.70 -8.14
C ARG A 10 8.18 0.25 -7.41
N GLN A 11 8.78 -0.17 -6.30
CA GLN A 11 9.68 0.60 -5.45
C GLN A 11 9.07 1.96 -5.08
N CYS A 12 7.86 1.95 -4.51
CA CYS A 12 7.19 3.16 -4.07
C CYS A 12 7.89 3.74 -2.83
N SER A 13 8.31 5.01 -2.88
CA SER A 13 8.97 5.73 -1.77
C SER A 13 8.09 5.88 -0.52
N ASN A 14 6.78 5.69 -0.68
CA ASN A 14 5.79 5.81 0.39
C ASN A 14 5.41 4.45 1.00
N PHE A 15 5.87 3.33 0.44
CA PHE A 15 5.60 1.99 0.94
C PHE A 15 6.27 1.78 2.29
N LEU A 16 5.53 1.26 3.28
CA LEU A 16 6.05 1.04 4.64
C LEU A 16 6.22 -0.45 4.98
N GLY A 17 5.59 -1.35 4.23
CA GLY A 17 5.69 -2.78 4.44
C GLY A 17 4.35 -3.44 4.77
N VAL A 18 4.43 -4.54 5.53
CA VAL A 18 3.27 -5.31 6.01
C VAL A 18 3.29 -5.27 7.53
N ILE A 19 2.17 -4.90 8.14
CA ILE A 19 1.97 -4.97 9.59
C ILE A 19 1.05 -6.12 9.94
N GLU A 20 1.31 -6.76 11.07
CA GLU A 20 0.42 -7.74 11.67
C GLU A 20 -0.38 -7.07 12.79
N VAL A 21 -1.71 -7.11 12.71
CA VAL A 21 -2.56 -6.43 13.70
C VAL A 21 -2.89 -7.35 14.88
N VAL A 22 -3.22 -8.61 14.61
CA VAL A 22 -3.63 -9.57 15.66
C VAL A 22 -3.02 -10.94 15.41
N ASN A 23 -3.11 -11.44 14.18
CA ASN A 23 -2.60 -12.76 13.78
C ASN A 23 -2.05 -12.70 12.35
N GLU A 24 -1.34 -13.74 11.90
CA GLU A 24 -0.81 -13.84 10.52
C GLU A 24 -1.89 -13.64 9.44
N ARG A 25 -3.16 -13.93 9.74
CA ARG A 25 -4.32 -13.74 8.85
C ARG A 25 -4.75 -12.28 8.72
N ASP A 26 -4.42 -11.46 9.72
CA ASP A 26 -4.79 -10.04 9.82
C ASP A 26 -3.64 -9.13 9.38
N GLN A 27 -2.71 -9.67 8.60
CA GLN A 27 -1.64 -8.92 8.01
C GLN A 27 -2.18 -7.92 6.99
N LYS A 28 -1.76 -6.66 7.10
CA LYS A 28 -2.16 -5.57 6.23
C LYS A 28 -0.93 -4.93 5.62
N VAL A 29 -1.00 -4.73 4.31
CA VAL A 29 -0.01 -3.93 3.58
C VAL A 29 -0.28 -2.45 3.87
N ILE A 30 0.73 -1.67 4.24
CA ILE A 30 0.57 -0.25 4.60
C ILE A 30 1.55 0.67 3.87
N CYS A 31 1.16 1.93 3.74
CA CYS A 31 2.00 3.01 3.20
C CYS A 31 1.64 4.34 3.89
N LYS A 32 2.40 5.40 3.62
CA LYS A 32 2.12 6.74 4.19
C LYS A 32 0.74 7.32 3.80
N ALA A 33 0.13 6.82 2.72
CA ALA A 33 -1.21 7.22 2.30
C ALA A 33 -2.33 6.35 2.91
N PHE A 34 -2.00 5.14 3.37
CA PHE A 34 -2.94 4.17 3.94
C PHE A 34 -2.30 3.47 5.15
N LEU A 35 -2.37 4.13 6.30
CA LEU A 35 -1.93 3.57 7.59
C LEU A 35 -2.85 2.44 8.05
N GLY A 36 -4.13 2.50 7.66
CA GLY A 36 -5.14 1.47 7.99
C GLY A 36 -5.13 0.23 7.07
N GLY A 37 -4.36 0.27 5.98
CA GLY A 37 -4.26 -0.79 4.98
C GLY A 37 -4.48 -0.30 3.55
N ILE A 38 -3.57 -0.64 2.64
CA ILE A 38 -3.66 -0.32 1.22
C ILE A 38 -4.80 -1.15 0.58
N PRO A 39 -5.69 -0.52 -0.20
CA PRO A 39 -6.71 -1.23 -0.98
C PRO A 39 -6.11 -2.31 -1.87
N LEU A 40 -6.80 -3.46 -2.00
CA LEU A 40 -6.33 -4.59 -2.82
C LEU A 40 -6.11 -4.20 -4.30
N SER A 41 -6.89 -3.26 -4.82
CA SER A 41 -6.74 -2.72 -6.19
C SER A 41 -5.39 -2.04 -6.42
N ILE A 42 -4.78 -1.47 -5.37
CA ILE A 42 -3.47 -0.81 -5.41
C ILE A 42 -2.37 -1.81 -5.03
N ALA A 43 -2.56 -2.54 -3.93
CA ALA A 43 -1.56 -3.47 -3.41
C ALA A 43 -1.32 -4.65 -4.36
N TYR A 44 -2.37 -5.15 -5.04
CA TYR A 44 -2.29 -6.33 -5.91
C TYR A 44 -2.91 -6.13 -7.30
N GLY A 45 -3.70 -5.08 -7.50
CA GLY A 45 -4.33 -4.75 -8.78
C GLY A 45 -3.49 -3.81 -9.66
N ASP A 46 -4.09 -3.30 -10.73
CA ASP A 46 -3.38 -2.46 -11.71
C ASP A 46 -3.49 -0.97 -11.42
N ASP A 47 -4.14 -0.59 -10.31
CA ASP A 47 -4.16 0.80 -9.87
C ASP A 47 -2.75 1.22 -9.45
N LEU A 48 -2.21 2.20 -10.17
CA LEU A 48 -0.91 2.79 -9.92
C LEU A 48 -0.94 3.82 -8.78
N HIS A 49 -2.12 4.19 -8.28
CA HIS A 49 -2.31 5.24 -7.27
C HIS A 49 -1.69 6.58 -7.69
N LEU A 50 -1.95 7.01 -8.94
CA LEU A 50 -1.42 8.27 -9.51
C LEU A 50 -2.22 9.51 -9.12
N LYS A 51 -3.36 9.33 -8.44
CA LYS A 51 -4.23 10.41 -7.97
C LYS A 51 -4.72 10.06 -6.56
N PRO A 52 -5.01 11.06 -5.71
CA PRO A 52 -5.69 10.81 -4.45
C PRO A 52 -7.03 10.11 -4.69
N ILE A 53 -7.32 9.08 -3.91
CA ILE A 53 -8.60 8.37 -3.93
C ILE A 53 -9.38 8.63 -2.64
N ILE A 54 -10.70 8.51 -2.69
CA ILE A 54 -11.56 8.72 -1.52
C ILE A 54 -11.23 7.67 -0.45
N GLY A 55 -11.00 8.11 0.78
CA GLY A 55 -10.73 7.24 1.92
C GLY A 55 -9.25 6.92 2.18
N GLN A 56 -8.32 7.60 1.50
CA GLN A 56 -6.91 7.62 1.91
C GLN A 56 -6.69 8.62 3.05
N ASP A 57 -5.73 8.34 3.94
CA ASP A 57 -5.50 9.13 5.16
C ASP A 57 -4.99 10.55 4.85
N ASN A 58 -4.22 10.69 3.76
CA ASN A 58 -3.49 11.90 3.38
C ASN A 58 -3.48 12.06 1.85
N ASN A 59 -3.18 13.24 1.29
CA ASN A 59 -3.10 13.47 -0.17
C ASN A 59 -1.83 12.91 -0.86
N ILE A 60 -1.24 11.84 -0.32
CA ILE A 60 -0.04 11.18 -0.86
C ILE A 60 -0.45 10.23 -1.98
N VAL A 61 0.36 10.18 -3.04
CA VAL A 61 0.19 9.31 -4.21
C VAL A 61 1.46 8.51 -4.45
N TYR A 62 1.41 7.57 -5.40
CA TYR A 62 2.59 6.83 -5.82
C TYR A 62 3.71 7.77 -6.26
N GLU A 63 4.90 7.54 -5.70
CA GLU A 63 6.14 8.17 -6.11
C GLU A 63 7.21 7.07 -6.13
N LYS A 64 8.00 7.02 -7.19
CA LYS A 64 9.09 6.04 -7.31
C LYS A 64 10.27 6.49 -6.45
N GLU A 65 10.83 5.56 -5.68
CA GLU A 65 12.07 5.78 -4.95
C GLU A 65 13.20 6.16 -5.93
N LYS A 66 13.98 7.19 -5.57
CA LYS A 66 15.04 7.76 -6.41
C LYS A 66 16.38 7.09 -6.15
#